data_AF-A0A7S4BYA5-F1
#
_entry.id   AF-A0A7S4BYA5-F1
#
_cell.length_a   1.000
_cell.length_b   1.000
_cell.length_c   1.000
_cell.angle_alpha   90.00
_cell.angle_beta   90.00
_cell.angle_gamma   90.00
#
_symmetry.space_group_name_H-M   'P 1'
#
loop_
_entity.id
_entity.type
_entity.pdbx_description
1 polymer ?
#
loop_
_entity_poly.entity_id
_entity_poly.type
_entity_poly.pdbx_seq_one_letter_code
_entity_poly.pdbx_strand_id
1 'polypeptide(L)'
;NASPATVSRGGVVYIAEDDLTWEQLVESDLARRHPATAELLRPLFARFVQKLLDFVWAECVLCVDCVAIGLVESLLALLSAMLSPAEHANALLDAARVERVFLYCLIWSIGGVVEQKERPKVDLHLRTASDTFPKLKSSETVFDYRLTSNAQTWETWSTFVPPFKAPAKDMTEALSSLFVPTADSTRTQLLLDLYVSRGRPAMLVGARGVGKSTDMAQMLHRQDATIITTRMLAITSSSTPFSLQQKIEGMLEKRQGRTFGPLGTKQLVLSIDDF
;
A
#
# COMPACT_ATOMS: atom_id res chain seq x y z
N ASN A 1 10.22 28.24 -8.41
CA ASN A 1 9.76 29.59 -8.81
C ASN A 1 10.64 30.15 -9.91
N ALA A 2 10.04 30.57 -11.02
CA ALA A 2 10.74 31.17 -12.16
C ALA A 2 10.11 32.54 -12.48
N SER A 3 10.93 33.48 -12.99
CA SER A 3 10.40 34.79 -13.39
C SER A 3 9.59 34.68 -14.68
N PRO A 4 8.56 35.52 -14.89
CA PRO A 4 7.81 35.56 -16.15
C PRO A 4 8.71 35.76 -17.38
N ALA A 5 9.79 36.54 -17.23
CA ALA A 5 10.79 36.73 -18.28
C ALA A 5 11.52 35.42 -18.66
N THR A 6 11.74 34.53 -17.70
CA THR A 6 12.34 33.21 -17.93
C THR A 6 11.36 32.27 -18.66
N VAL A 7 10.08 32.30 -18.29
CA VAL A 7 9.04 31.45 -18.88
C VAL A 7 8.67 31.89 -20.30
N SER A 8 8.78 33.19 -20.61
CA SER A 8 8.49 33.75 -21.94
C SER A 8 9.36 33.22 -23.09
N ARG A 9 10.49 32.55 -22.77
CA ARG A 9 11.43 31.99 -23.75
C ARG A 9 11.20 30.51 -24.05
N GLY A 10 10.23 29.86 -23.39
CA GLY A 10 9.86 28.46 -23.61
C GLY A 10 8.39 28.31 -24.00
N GLY A 11 8.04 27.19 -24.65
CA GLY A 11 6.65 26.81 -24.83
C GLY A 11 6.08 26.26 -23.53
N VAL A 12 4.94 26.80 -23.08
CA VAL A 12 4.22 26.29 -21.91
C VAL A 12 3.01 25.52 -22.42
N VAL A 13 2.98 24.22 -22.15
CA VAL A 13 1.79 23.39 -22.35
C VAL A 13 1.13 23.22 -20.99
N TYR A 14 -0.05 23.80 -20.84
CA TYR A 14 -0.89 23.58 -19.67
C TYR A 14 -1.73 22.33 -19.92
N ILE A 15 -1.69 21.39 -18.98
CA ILE A 15 -2.56 20.21 -18.96
C ILE A 15 -3.58 20.48 -17.86
N ALA A 16 -4.87 20.42 -18.19
CA ALA A 16 -5.90 20.66 -17.20
C ALA A 16 -5.99 19.49 -16.22
N GLU A 17 -6.42 19.76 -14.99
CA GLU A 17 -6.64 18.69 -13.99
C GLU A 17 -7.72 17.69 -14.45
N ASP A 18 -8.66 18.14 -15.29
CA ASP A 18 -9.72 17.31 -15.87
C ASP A 18 -9.23 16.41 -17.03
N ASP A 19 -8.03 16.63 -17.58
CA ASP A 19 -7.52 15.84 -18.70
C ASP A 19 -6.98 14.48 -18.26
N LEU A 20 -6.51 14.38 -17.01
CA LEU A 20 -5.87 13.18 -16.42
C LEU A 20 -6.60 12.75 -15.16
N THR A 21 -7.74 12.10 -15.35
CA THR A 21 -8.59 11.69 -14.24
C THR A 21 -8.29 10.27 -13.76
N TRP A 22 -8.66 9.96 -12.52
CA TRP A 22 -8.47 8.64 -11.95
C TRP A 22 -9.36 7.58 -12.63
N GLU A 23 -10.48 7.99 -13.23
CA GLU A 23 -11.40 7.13 -14.00
C GLU A 23 -10.70 6.54 -15.23
N GLN A 24 -9.90 7.34 -15.94
CA GLN A 24 -9.13 6.85 -17.09
C GLN A 24 -8.12 5.78 -16.66
N LEU A 25 -7.51 5.94 -15.49
CA LEU A 25 -6.61 4.95 -14.89
C LEU A 25 -7.36 3.65 -14.57
N VAL A 26 -8.58 3.76 -14.01
CA VAL A 26 -9.44 2.59 -13.72
C VAL A 26 -9.82 1.86 -15.00
N GLU A 27 -10.31 2.57 -16.03
CA GLU A 27 -10.69 1.91 -17.30
C GLU A 27 -9.49 1.24 -17.98
N SER A 28 -8.31 1.87 -17.93
CA SER A 28 -7.07 1.23 -18.42
C SER A 28 -6.71 -0.03 -17.63
N ASP A 29 -7.00 -0.10 -16.33
CA ASP A 29 -6.76 -1.30 -15.53
C ASP A 29 -7.77 -2.40 -15.83
N LEU A 30 -9.06 -2.05 -15.88
CA LEU A 30 -10.14 -2.98 -16.20
C LEU A 30 -9.96 -3.60 -17.59
N ALA A 31 -9.49 -2.83 -18.58
CA ALA A 31 -9.20 -3.33 -19.93
C ALA A 31 -8.09 -4.40 -19.98
N ARG A 32 -7.20 -4.44 -18.98
CA ARG A 32 -6.11 -5.42 -18.88
C ARG A 32 -6.47 -6.66 -18.04
N ARG A 33 -7.62 -6.62 -17.35
CA ARG A 33 -8.09 -7.72 -16.48
C ARG A 33 -8.88 -8.77 -17.25
N HIS A 34 -9.16 -9.88 -16.57
CA HIS A 34 -10.10 -10.87 -17.08
C HIS A 34 -11.50 -10.25 -17.23
N PRO A 35 -12.20 -10.41 -18.38
CA PRO A 35 -13.46 -9.71 -18.65
C PRO A 35 -14.52 -9.92 -17.58
N ALA A 36 -14.67 -11.15 -17.05
CA ALA A 36 -15.65 -11.44 -16.01
C ALA A 36 -15.35 -10.68 -14.70
N THR A 37 -14.09 -10.49 -14.33
CA THR A 37 -13.72 -9.71 -13.15
C THR A 37 -13.94 -8.22 -13.39
N ALA A 38 -13.61 -7.74 -14.59
CA ALA A 38 -13.78 -6.34 -14.96
C ALA A 38 -15.26 -5.90 -14.90
N GLU A 39 -16.18 -6.74 -15.40
CA GLU A 39 -17.63 -6.49 -15.33
C GLU A 39 -18.15 -6.41 -13.88
N LEU A 40 -17.58 -7.20 -12.97
CA LEU A 40 -17.93 -7.16 -11.55
C LEU A 40 -17.34 -5.93 -10.83
N LEU A 41 -16.15 -5.48 -11.22
CA LEU A 41 -15.46 -4.36 -10.58
C LEU A 41 -16.02 -2.99 -11.00
N ARG A 42 -16.39 -2.82 -12.28
CA ARG A 42 -16.85 -1.52 -12.83
C ARG A 42 -17.98 -0.87 -12.01
N PRO A 43 -19.08 -1.57 -11.63
CA PRO A 43 -20.11 -0.96 -10.80
C PRO A 43 -19.64 -0.61 -9.38
N LEU A 44 -18.64 -1.31 -8.84
CA LEU A 44 -18.08 -1.03 -7.52
C LEU A 44 -17.26 0.28 -7.53
N PHE A 45 -16.45 0.49 -8.57
CA PHE A 45 -15.73 1.76 -8.75
C PHE A 45 -16.70 2.96 -8.79
N ALA A 46 -17.73 2.87 -9.63
CA ALA A 46 -18.74 3.92 -9.75
C ALA A 46 -19.53 4.15 -8.45
N ARG A 47 -19.78 3.09 -7.67
CA ARG A 47 -20.58 3.17 -6.44
C ARG A 47 -19.80 3.79 -5.28
N PHE A 48 -18.51 3.48 -5.13
CA PHE A 48 -17.77 3.72 -3.89
C PHE A 48 -16.67 4.77 -4.00
N VAL A 49 -15.93 4.84 -5.11
CA VAL A 49 -14.64 5.58 -5.13
C VAL A 49 -14.85 7.08 -4.96
N GLN A 50 -15.62 7.72 -5.85
CA GLN A 50 -15.84 9.18 -5.76
C GLN A 50 -16.49 9.57 -4.42
N LYS A 51 -17.48 8.80 -3.96
CA LYS A 51 -18.17 9.10 -2.68
C LYS A 51 -17.24 9.04 -1.48
N LEU A 52 -16.37 8.04 -1.42
CA LEU A 52 -15.41 7.92 -0.33
C LEU A 52 -14.34 9.00 -0.41
N LEU A 53 -13.87 9.33 -1.61
CA LEU A 53 -12.94 10.42 -1.84
C LEU A 53 -13.51 11.75 -1.34
N ASP A 54 -14.71 12.12 -1.79
CA ASP A 54 -15.41 13.35 -1.35
C ASP A 54 -15.57 13.37 0.18
N PHE A 55 -16.00 12.25 0.77
CA PHE A 55 -16.17 12.13 2.20
C PHE A 55 -14.85 12.29 2.98
N VAL A 56 -13.77 11.65 2.53
CA VAL A 56 -12.47 11.73 3.20
C VAL A 56 -11.92 13.16 3.16
N TRP A 57 -12.06 13.87 2.04
CA TRP A 57 -11.61 15.27 1.97
C TRP A 57 -12.50 16.25 2.72
N ALA A 58 -13.80 16.00 2.81
CA ALA A 58 -14.73 16.88 3.50
C ALA A 58 -14.73 16.67 5.03
N GLU A 59 -14.65 15.42 5.49
CA GLU A 59 -15.02 15.06 6.87
C GLU A 59 -13.85 14.50 7.70
N CYS A 60 -12.70 14.20 7.09
CA CYS A 60 -11.58 13.53 7.75
C CYS A 60 -10.28 14.37 7.68
N VAL A 61 -9.38 14.09 8.61
CA VAL A 61 -8.01 14.58 8.60
C VAL A 61 -7.11 13.49 8.01
N LEU A 62 -6.33 13.86 7.00
CA LEU A 62 -5.36 12.97 6.35
C LEU A 62 -4.04 12.93 7.13
N CYS A 63 -3.40 11.76 7.17
CA CYS A 63 -2.06 11.58 7.72
C CYS A 63 -0.97 12.26 6.85
N VAL A 64 -1.24 12.40 5.55
CA VAL A 64 -0.33 12.97 4.56
C VAL A 64 -1.15 13.52 3.39
N ASP A 65 -0.69 14.62 2.79
CA ASP A 65 -1.31 15.19 1.60
C ASP A 65 -1.25 14.18 0.44
N CYS A 66 -2.41 13.94 -0.17
CA CYS A 66 -2.61 12.94 -1.20
C CYS A 66 -3.41 13.51 -2.36
N VAL A 67 -3.21 12.94 -3.55
CA VAL A 67 -4.01 13.24 -4.76
C VAL A 67 -4.92 12.05 -5.09
N ALA A 68 -6.09 12.32 -5.66
CA ALA A 68 -7.10 11.31 -6.01
C ALA A 68 -6.50 10.13 -6.79
N ILE A 69 -5.77 10.46 -7.85
CA ILE A 69 -5.15 9.47 -8.73
C ILE A 69 -4.16 8.56 -7.99
N GLY A 70 -3.42 9.09 -7.01
CA GLY A 70 -2.48 8.30 -6.20
C GLY A 70 -3.20 7.33 -5.26
N LEU A 71 -4.30 7.77 -4.64
CA LEU A 71 -5.12 6.90 -3.79
C LEU A 71 -5.81 5.79 -4.60
N VAL A 72 -6.28 6.11 -5.80
CA VAL A 72 -6.86 5.13 -6.73
C VAL A 72 -5.80 4.19 -7.30
N GLU A 73 -4.58 4.66 -7.57
CA GLU A 73 -3.46 3.79 -7.95
C GLU A 73 -3.13 2.79 -6.84
N SER A 74 -3.14 3.22 -5.58
CA SER A 74 -3.02 2.33 -4.42
C SER A 74 -4.14 1.28 -4.36
N LEU A 75 -5.40 1.67 -4.61
CA LEU A 75 -6.54 0.75 -4.71
C LEU A 75 -6.30 -0.30 -5.80
N LEU A 76 -5.91 0.12 -7.00
CA LEU A 76 -5.64 -0.77 -8.14
C LEU A 76 -4.47 -1.71 -7.86
N ALA A 77 -3.41 -1.24 -7.20
CA ALA A 77 -2.28 -2.06 -6.80
C ALA A 77 -2.70 -3.20 -5.86
N LEU A 78 -3.50 -2.90 -4.84
CA LEU A 78 -4.02 -3.89 -3.90
C LEU A 78 -4.99 -4.88 -4.58
N LEU A 79 -5.89 -4.39 -5.43
CA LEU A 79 -6.81 -5.23 -6.21
C LEU A 79 -6.03 -6.21 -7.11
N SER A 80 -4.97 -5.73 -7.76
CA SER A 80 -4.10 -6.56 -8.58
C SER A 80 -3.37 -7.61 -7.75
N ALA A 81 -2.86 -7.24 -6.58
CA ALA A 81 -2.20 -8.19 -5.69
C ALA A 81 -3.14 -9.33 -5.24
N MET A 82 -4.41 -9.00 -4.95
CA MET A 82 -5.37 -9.95 -4.37
C MET A 82 -6.18 -10.77 -5.41
N LEU A 83 -6.47 -10.21 -6.59
CA LEU A 83 -7.31 -10.86 -7.60
C LEU A 83 -6.51 -11.59 -8.67
N SER A 84 -5.34 -11.07 -9.07
CA SER A 84 -4.57 -11.64 -10.20
C SER A 84 -4.20 -13.12 -10.04
N PRO A 85 -3.87 -13.66 -8.85
CA PRO A 85 -3.63 -15.10 -8.71
C PRO A 85 -4.84 -15.95 -9.14
N ALA A 86 -6.06 -15.52 -8.79
CA ALA A 86 -7.28 -16.23 -9.17
C ALA A 86 -7.62 -16.02 -10.66
N GLU A 87 -7.40 -14.82 -11.19
CA GLU A 87 -7.58 -14.52 -12.61
C GLU A 87 -6.64 -15.36 -13.49
N HIS A 88 -5.35 -15.45 -13.14
CA HIS A 88 -4.38 -16.28 -13.88
C HIS A 88 -4.69 -17.77 -13.79
N ALA A 89 -5.32 -18.21 -12.70
CA ALA A 89 -5.78 -19.59 -12.53
C ALA A 89 -7.13 -19.87 -13.23
N ASN A 90 -7.74 -18.87 -13.89
CA ASN A 90 -9.11 -18.93 -14.42
C ASN A 90 -10.14 -19.43 -13.39
N ALA A 91 -9.93 -19.09 -12.11
CA ALA A 91 -10.85 -19.47 -11.05
C ALA A 91 -12.12 -18.62 -11.13
N LEU A 92 -13.28 -19.26 -10.93
CA LEU A 92 -14.55 -18.55 -10.85
C LEU A 92 -14.58 -17.70 -9.57
N LEU A 93 -14.65 -16.38 -9.74
CA LEU A 93 -14.85 -15.42 -8.68
C LEU A 93 -16.32 -15.01 -8.68
N ASP A 94 -17.02 -15.27 -7.57
CA ASP A 94 -18.38 -14.77 -7.40
C ASP A 94 -18.39 -13.27 -7.08
N ALA A 95 -19.53 -12.61 -7.35
CA ALA A 95 -19.69 -11.18 -7.15
C ALA A 95 -19.44 -10.74 -5.70
N ALA A 96 -19.86 -11.55 -4.72
CA ALA A 96 -19.70 -11.23 -3.30
C ALA A 96 -18.22 -11.27 -2.87
N ARG A 97 -17.43 -12.20 -3.41
CA ARG A 97 -15.99 -12.30 -3.18
C ARG A 97 -15.27 -11.11 -3.81
N VAL A 98 -15.62 -10.73 -5.04
CA VAL A 98 -15.05 -9.53 -5.69
C VAL A 98 -15.38 -8.27 -4.90
N GLU A 99 -16.62 -8.12 -4.44
CA GLU A 99 -17.02 -6.98 -3.60
C GLU A 99 -16.27 -6.95 -2.26
N ARG A 100 -16.10 -8.09 -1.57
CA ARG A 100 -15.29 -8.18 -0.34
C ARG A 100 -13.86 -7.69 -0.58
N VAL A 101 -13.21 -8.23 -1.62
CA VAL A 101 -11.83 -7.86 -1.96
C VAL A 101 -11.75 -6.37 -2.30
N PHE A 102 -12.69 -5.86 -3.09
CA PHE A 102 -12.76 -4.44 -3.43
C PHE A 102 -12.88 -3.56 -2.19
N LEU A 103 -13.81 -3.85 -1.28
CA LEU A 103 -14.00 -3.08 -0.05
C LEU A 103 -12.77 -3.16 0.86
N TYR A 104 -12.12 -4.32 0.97
CA TYR A 104 -10.87 -4.47 1.71
C TYR A 104 -9.75 -3.59 1.12
N CYS A 105 -9.57 -3.61 -0.20
CA CYS A 105 -8.60 -2.75 -0.87
C CYS A 105 -8.95 -1.27 -0.72
N LEU A 106 -10.24 -0.90 -0.73
CA LEU A 106 -10.73 0.46 -0.55
C LEU A 106 -10.43 1.00 0.86
N ILE A 107 -10.63 0.17 1.89
CA ILE A 107 -10.28 0.47 3.29
C ILE A 107 -8.79 0.77 3.42
N TRP A 108 -7.92 -0.01 2.77
CA TRP A 108 -6.46 0.11 2.92
C TRP A 108 -5.77 0.98 1.86
N SER A 109 -6.53 1.62 0.99
CA SER A 109 -6.05 2.64 0.05
C SER A 109 -6.60 4.01 0.47
N ILE A 110 -7.83 4.32 0.08
CA ILE A 110 -8.47 5.62 0.34
C ILE A 110 -8.81 5.78 1.83
N GLY A 111 -9.35 4.74 2.46
CA GLY A 111 -9.61 4.75 3.91
C GLY A 111 -8.34 4.69 4.76
N GLY A 112 -7.22 4.26 4.18
CA GLY A 112 -5.98 3.98 4.90
C GLY A 112 -5.17 5.22 5.24
N VAL A 113 -5.44 6.33 4.54
CA VAL A 113 -4.70 7.58 4.69
C VAL A 113 -5.26 8.51 5.75
N VAL A 114 -6.44 8.23 6.31
CA VAL A 114 -7.02 9.05 7.39
C VAL A 114 -6.33 8.79 8.73
N GLU A 115 -6.31 9.79 9.61
CA GLU A 115 -5.84 9.62 10.98
C GLU A 115 -6.67 8.56 11.72
N GLN A 116 -6.05 7.88 12.70
CA GLN A 116 -6.70 6.79 13.43
C GLN A 116 -8.02 7.19 14.09
N LYS A 117 -8.14 8.43 14.58
CA LYS A 117 -9.34 8.98 15.22
C LYS A 117 -10.52 9.16 14.24
N GLU A 118 -10.24 9.23 12.93
CA GLU A 118 -11.23 9.42 11.87
C GLU A 118 -11.76 8.10 11.31
N ARG A 119 -11.07 6.98 11.58
CA ARG A 119 -11.47 5.63 11.13
C ARG A 119 -12.92 5.25 11.48
N PRO A 120 -13.48 5.60 12.66
CA PRO A 120 -14.89 5.33 12.95
C PRO A 120 -15.88 6.03 12.00
N LYS A 121 -15.52 7.21 11.48
CA LYS A 121 -16.35 7.93 10.49
C LYS A 121 -16.35 7.19 9.14
N VAL A 122 -15.16 6.78 8.69
CA VAL A 122 -14.99 5.99 7.45
C VAL A 122 -15.68 4.63 7.55
N ASP A 123 -15.55 3.97 8.70
CA ASP A 123 -16.26 2.72 9.02
C ASP A 123 -17.77 2.87 8.83
N LEU A 124 -18.38 3.88 9.46
CA LEU A 124 -19.81 4.12 9.36
C LEU A 124 -20.21 4.41 7.90
N HIS A 125 -19.45 5.26 7.20
CA HIS A 125 -19.70 5.59 5.79
C HIS A 125 -19.73 4.33 4.92
N LEU A 126 -18.72 3.46 5.04
CA LEU A 126 -18.63 2.23 4.26
C LEU A 126 -19.73 1.23 4.62
N ARG A 127 -20.00 1.03 5.91
CA ARG A 127 -21.04 0.09 6.36
C ARG A 127 -22.46 0.50 5.98
N THR A 128 -22.74 1.79 5.86
CA THR A 128 -24.03 2.24 5.30
C THR A 128 -24.15 1.98 3.80
N ALA A 129 -23.02 1.81 3.12
CA ALA A 129 -22.96 1.63 1.68
C ALA A 129 -22.83 0.16 1.24
N SER A 130 -22.54 -0.80 2.12
CA SER A 130 -22.51 -2.24 1.80
C SER A 130 -22.81 -3.11 3.03
N ASP A 131 -23.56 -4.19 2.82
CA ASP A 131 -23.86 -5.21 3.83
C ASP A 131 -22.83 -6.35 3.87
N THR A 132 -21.78 -6.25 3.05
CA THR A 132 -20.75 -7.30 2.89
C THR A 132 -19.77 -7.38 4.07
N PHE A 133 -19.80 -6.40 4.98
CA PHE A 133 -18.94 -6.34 6.17
C PHE A 133 -19.36 -7.33 7.27
N PRO A 134 -18.43 -7.75 8.14
CA PRO A 134 -18.77 -8.62 9.27
C PRO A 134 -19.63 -7.89 10.30
N LYS A 135 -20.32 -8.66 11.15
CA LYS A 135 -20.97 -8.11 12.35
C LYS A 135 -19.90 -7.68 13.34
N LEU A 136 -19.66 -6.37 13.42
CA LEU A 136 -18.69 -5.77 14.33
C LEU A 136 -19.18 -5.84 15.77
N LYS A 137 -18.28 -6.04 16.73
CA LYS A 137 -18.58 -5.87 18.15
C LYS A 137 -18.61 -4.38 18.49
N SER A 138 -19.19 -4.07 19.65
CA SER A 138 -19.13 -2.71 20.21
C SER A 138 -17.67 -2.25 20.29
N SER A 139 -17.37 -1.09 19.70
CA SER A 139 -16.06 -0.45 19.53
C SER A 139 -15.13 -0.93 18.40
N GLU A 140 -15.47 -1.98 17.66
CA GLU A 140 -14.69 -2.41 16.49
C GLU A 140 -15.11 -1.63 15.23
N THR A 141 -14.19 -1.52 14.28
CA THR A 141 -14.37 -0.90 12.95
C THR A 141 -14.01 -1.88 11.85
N VAL A 142 -14.36 -1.58 10.59
CA VAL A 142 -13.90 -2.36 9.43
C VAL A 142 -12.37 -2.49 9.33
N PHE A 143 -11.60 -1.59 9.95
CA PHE A 143 -10.13 -1.63 9.97
C PHE A 143 -9.57 -2.74 10.89
N ASP A 144 -10.38 -3.25 11.81
CA ASP A 144 -9.98 -4.32 12.76
C ASP A 144 -10.09 -5.71 12.15
N TYR A 145 -10.55 -5.79 10.89
CA TYR A 145 -10.80 -7.02 10.17
C TYR A 145 -9.90 -7.17 8.94
N ARG A 146 -9.55 -8.42 8.65
CA ARG A 146 -8.81 -8.89 7.49
C ARG A 146 -9.63 -9.93 6.74
N LEU A 147 -9.52 -9.95 5.42
CA LEU A 147 -10.00 -11.08 4.64
C LEU A 147 -9.12 -12.33 4.85
N THR A 148 -9.77 -13.48 4.97
CA THR A 148 -9.09 -14.78 4.92
C THR A 148 -8.33 -14.96 3.60
N SER A 149 -7.35 -15.87 3.54
CA SER A 149 -6.50 -16.04 2.36
C SER A 149 -7.27 -16.37 1.07
N ASN A 150 -8.45 -16.97 1.20
CA ASN A 150 -9.36 -17.25 0.08
C ASN A 150 -10.40 -16.12 -0.17
N ALA A 151 -10.35 -15.03 0.61
CA ALA A 151 -11.28 -13.91 0.58
C ALA A 151 -12.77 -14.30 0.72
N GLN A 152 -13.06 -15.42 1.39
CA GLN A 152 -14.45 -15.85 1.61
C GLN A 152 -15.09 -15.15 2.81
N THR A 153 -14.30 -14.87 3.84
CA THR A 153 -14.79 -14.37 5.13
C THR A 153 -13.88 -13.29 5.70
N TRP A 154 -14.44 -12.50 6.60
CA TRP A 154 -13.70 -11.52 7.39
C TRP A 154 -13.39 -12.10 8.76
N GLU A 155 -12.17 -11.91 9.22
CA GLU A 155 -11.71 -12.30 10.55
C GLU A 155 -10.94 -11.14 11.19
N THR A 156 -10.98 -11.05 12.52
CA THR A 156 -10.24 -10.01 13.24
C THR A 156 -8.73 -10.18 13.07
N TRP A 157 -7.96 -9.10 12.97
CA TRP A 157 -6.50 -9.18 12.85
C TRP A 157 -5.83 -10.04 13.93
N SER A 158 -6.39 -10.08 15.13
CA SER A 158 -5.91 -10.90 16.25
C SER A 158 -5.81 -12.41 15.92
N THR A 159 -6.62 -12.94 14.99
CA THR A 159 -6.53 -14.36 14.59
C THR A 159 -5.28 -14.66 13.76
N PHE A 160 -4.67 -13.62 13.17
CA PHE A 160 -3.51 -13.73 12.30
C PHE A 160 -2.19 -13.36 12.99
N VAL A 161 -2.23 -12.94 14.26
CA VAL A 161 -1.02 -12.58 15.01
C VAL A 161 -0.25 -13.86 15.34
N PRO A 162 1.00 -14.00 14.86
CA PRO A 162 1.82 -15.17 15.19
C PRO A 162 2.08 -15.26 16.70
N PRO A 163 2.13 -16.49 17.27
CA PRO A 163 2.44 -16.64 18.69
C PRO A 163 3.83 -16.10 18.97
N PHE A 164 3.94 -15.30 20.04
CA PHE A 164 5.22 -14.77 20.50
C PHE A 164 6.14 -15.92 20.91
N LYS A 165 7.36 -15.94 20.36
CA LYS A 165 8.40 -16.89 20.72
C LYS A 165 9.49 -16.16 21.48
N ALA A 166 9.59 -16.41 22.79
CA ALA A 166 10.65 -15.85 23.61
C ALA A 166 12.03 -16.41 23.18
N PRO A 167 13.11 -15.59 23.18
CA PRO A 167 14.47 -16.07 22.92
C PRO A 167 14.88 -17.14 23.93
N ALA A 168 15.62 -18.16 23.47
CA ALA A 168 15.96 -19.33 24.27
C ALA A 168 17.13 -19.13 25.26
N LYS A 169 17.88 -18.02 25.23
CA LYS A 169 18.97 -17.70 26.18
C LYS A 169 19.43 -16.23 26.13
N ASP A 170 19.98 -15.78 27.27
CA ASP A 170 20.60 -14.48 27.60
C ASP A 170 19.80 -13.21 27.23
N MET A 171 19.00 -12.79 28.21
CA MET A 171 18.09 -11.64 28.14
C MET A 171 18.76 -10.26 27.99
N THR A 172 20.07 -10.13 28.19
CA THR A 172 20.75 -8.83 28.23
C THR A 172 21.05 -8.25 26.84
N GLU A 173 21.33 -9.08 25.83
CA GLU A 173 21.52 -8.63 24.44
C GLU A 173 20.23 -8.76 23.61
N ALA A 174 19.35 -9.70 23.98
CA ALA A 174 18.14 -10.05 23.23
C ALA A 174 16.96 -9.07 23.39
N LEU A 175 16.94 -8.20 24.42
CA LEU A 175 15.82 -7.28 24.64
C LEU A 175 15.73 -6.17 23.58
N SER A 176 16.88 -5.68 23.10
CA SER A 176 16.93 -4.62 22.09
C SER A 176 16.49 -5.07 20.68
N SER A 177 16.53 -6.38 20.43
CA SER A 177 16.10 -7.02 19.17
C SER A 177 14.78 -7.79 19.32
N LEU A 178 14.14 -7.74 20.51
CA LEU A 178 12.93 -8.48 20.78
C LEU A 178 11.74 -7.84 20.07
N PHE A 179 11.20 -8.55 19.08
CA PHE A 179 9.97 -8.16 18.43
C PHE A 179 8.78 -8.97 18.92
N VAL A 180 7.74 -8.27 19.35
CA VAL A 180 6.46 -8.87 19.71
C VAL A 180 5.48 -8.57 18.58
N PRO A 181 5.04 -9.58 17.80
CA PRO A 181 4.01 -9.37 16.79
C PRO A 181 2.71 -8.90 17.43
N THR A 182 2.14 -7.84 16.87
CA THR A 182 0.83 -7.29 17.23
C THR A 182 -0.10 -7.29 16.01
N ALA A 183 -1.39 -7.03 16.22
CA ALA A 183 -2.34 -6.86 15.12
C ALA A 183 -1.88 -5.76 14.13
N ASP A 184 -1.32 -4.67 14.64
CA ASP A 184 -0.84 -3.55 13.83
C ASP A 184 0.39 -3.90 13.01
N SER A 185 1.37 -4.61 13.59
CA SER A 185 2.54 -5.05 12.84
C SER A 185 2.17 -6.09 11.79
N THR A 186 1.33 -7.08 12.14
CA THR A 186 0.86 -8.11 11.19
C THR A 186 0.12 -7.48 10.02
N ARG A 187 -0.70 -6.47 10.29
CA ARG A 187 -1.40 -5.69 9.28
C ARG A 187 -0.47 -4.90 8.36
N THR A 188 0.43 -4.13 8.95
CA THR A 188 1.41 -3.33 8.20
C THR A 188 2.26 -4.21 7.30
N GLN A 189 2.72 -5.34 7.83
CA GLN A 189 3.49 -6.34 7.11
C GLN A 189 2.74 -6.92 5.92
N LEU A 190 1.48 -7.33 6.09
CA LEU A 190 0.67 -7.84 4.98
C LEU A 190 0.50 -6.80 3.86
N LEU A 191 0.18 -5.55 4.21
CA LEU A 191 -0.02 -4.50 3.22
C LEU A 191 1.27 -4.22 2.44
N LEU A 192 2.42 -4.15 3.13
CA LEU A 192 3.71 -4.01 2.48
C LEU A 192 3.99 -5.18 1.52
N ASP A 193 3.73 -6.42 1.93
CA ASP A 193 3.93 -7.59 1.08
C ASP A 193 3.06 -7.52 -0.19
N LEU A 194 1.81 -7.04 -0.08
CA LEU A 194 0.94 -6.84 -1.25
C LEU A 194 1.52 -5.81 -2.23
N TYR A 195 2.01 -4.65 -1.74
CA TYR A 195 2.65 -3.64 -2.58
C TYR A 195 3.96 -4.14 -3.22
N VAL A 196 4.83 -4.79 -2.43
CA VAL A 196 6.10 -5.34 -2.91
C VAL A 196 5.88 -6.42 -3.96
N SER A 197 4.89 -7.30 -3.78
CA SER A 197 4.54 -8.33 -4.77
C SER A 197 4.16 -7.74 -6.13
N ARG A 198 3.73 -6.47 -6.15
CA ARG A 198 3.40 -5.73 -7.36
C ARG A 198 4.45 -4.75 -7.83
N GLY A 199 5.63 -4.73 -7.18
CA GLY A 199 6.69 -3.79 -7.48
C GLY A 199 6.25 -2.34 -7.30
N ARG A 200 5.30 -2.10 -6.39
CA ARG A 200 4.75 -0.78 -6.11
C ARG A 200 5.37 -0.23 -4.81
N PRO A 201 5.77 1.06 -4.79
CA PRO A 201 6.26 1.68 -3.57
C PRO A 201 5.13 1.88 -2.56
N ALA A 202 5.47 1.86 -1.27
CA ALA A 202 4.57 2.17 -0.18
C ALA A 202 5.28 3.07 0.84
N MET A 203 4.52 3.95 1.49
CA MET A 203 5.02 4.86 2.53
C MET A 203 4.33 4.54 3.86
N LEU A 204 5.12 4.39 4.92
CA LEU A 204 4.61 4.23 6.28
C LEU A 204 4.70 5.56 7.02
N VAL A 205 3.55 6.09 7.41
CA VAL A 205 3.45 7.35 8.17
C VAL A 205 3.04 7.04 9.61
N GLY A 206 3.67 7.73 10.56
CA GLY A 206 3.33 7.60 11.98
C GLY A 206 4.37 8.25 12.89
N ALA A 207 4.04 8.38 14.17
CA ALA A 207 4.92 8.99 15.17
C ALA A 207 6.28 8.27 15.29
N ARG A 208 7.27 8.95 15.86
CA ARG A 208 8.58 8.35 16.17
C ARG A 208 8.42 7.28 17.25
N GLY A 209 9.16 6.18 17.14
CA GLY A 209 9.17 5.11 18.14
C GLY A 209 8.03 4.09 18.08
N VAL A 210 7.14 4.15 17.08
CA VAL A 210 6.01 3.20 16.95
C VAL A 210 6.33 1.91 16.19
N GLY A 211 7.61 1.61 15.96
CA GLY A 211 8.04 0.35 15.33
C GLY A 211 8.04 0.31 13.79
N LYS A 212 7.83 1.44 13.09
CA LYS A 212 7.82 1.50 11.61
C LYS A 212 9.07 0.87 10.97
N SER A 213 10.26 1.29 11.42
CA SER A 213 11.54 0.78 10.92
C SER A 213 11.70 -0.72 11.19
N THR A 214 11.18 -1.20 12.32
CA THR A 214 11.19 -2.63 12.69
C THR A 214 10.28 -3.45 11.79
N ASP A 215 9.08 -2.95 11.47
CA ASP A 215 8.15 -3.60 10.54
C ASP A 215 8.72 -3.66 9.12
N MET A 216 9.34 -2.57 8.65
CA MET A 216 10.03 -2.55 7.36
C MET A 216 11.17 -3.57 7.33
N ALA A 217 12.03 -3.59 8.36
CA ALA A 217 13.13 -4.54 8.46
C ALA A 217 12.67 -6.00 8.39
N GLN A 218 11.56 -6.33 9.06
CA GLN A 218 11.01 -7.68 9.04
C GLN A 218 10.36 -8.07 7.73
N MET A 219 9.65 -7.13 7.09
CA MET A 219 9.14 -7.36 5.75
C MET A 219 10.29 -7.65 4.79
N LEU A 220 11.37 -6.88 4.85
CA LEU A 220 12.55 -7.11 4.00
C LEU A 220 13.24 -8.45 4.28
N HIS A 221 13.32 -8.86 5.56
CA HIS A 221 13.97 -10.13 5.93
C HIS A 221 13.20 -11.37 5.46
N ARG A 222 11.88 -11.24 5.26
CA ARG A 222 11.01 -12.34 4.80
C ARG A 222 10.95 -12.49 3.28
N GLN A 223 11.48 -11.54 2.52
CA GLN A 223 11.52 -11.64 1.06
C GLN A 223 12.44 -12.79 0.63
N ASP A 224 12.07 -13.47 -0.46
CA ASP A 224 12.89 -14.54 -1.02
C ASP A 224 14.21 -13.97 -1.57
N ALA A 225 15.32 -14.22 -0.87
CA ALA A 225 16.65 -13.75 -1.23
C ALA A 225 17.16 -14.28 -2.58
N THR A 226 16.53 -15.31 -3.15
CA THR A 226 16.88 -15.83 -4.48
C THR A 226 16.31 -14.94 -5.59
N ILE A 227 15.17 -14.27 -5.35
CA ILE A 227 14.45 -13.44 -6.32
C ILE A 227 14.63 -11.96 -6.01
N ILE A 228 14.68 -11.58 -4.74
CA ILE A 228 14.68 -10.20 -4.26
C ILE A 228 15.94 -9.93 -3.45
N THR A 229 16.63 -8.86 -3.79
CA THR A 229 17.68 -8.24 -2.97
C THR A 229 17.06 -7.08 -2.20
N THR A 230 17.27 -7.04 -0.89
CA THR A 230 16.75 -5.96 -0.04
C THR A 230 17.89 -5.10 0.49
N ARG A 231 17.68 -3.79 0.56
CA ARG A 231 18.62 -2.84 1.18
C ARG A 231 17.86 -1.81 1.99
N MET A 232 18.46 -1.38 3.09
CA MET A 232 17.96 -0.28 3.90
C MET A 232 18.89 0.92 3.72
N LEU A 233 18.29 2.08 3.46
CA LEU A 233 18.95 3.36 3.25
C LEU A 233 18.46 4.33 4.31
N ALA A 234 19.36 4.76 5.19
CA ALA A 234 19.11 5.87 6.10
C ALA A 234 19.38 7.20 5.37
N ILE A 235 18.38 8.08 5.39
CA ILE A 235 18.51 9.49 4.99
C ILE A 235 18.54 10.33 6.25
N THR A 236 19.52 11.23 6.31
CA THR A 236 19.72 12.19 7.41
C THR A 236 19.58 13.62 6.87
N SER A 237 19.49 14.60 7.76
CA SER A 237 19.47 16.03 7.39
C SER A 237 20.71 16.49 6.60
N SER A 238 21.83 15.78 6.69
CA SER A 238 23.06 16.04 5.94
C SER A 238 23.16 15.33 4.59
N SER A 239 22.20 14.48 4.25
CA SER A 239 22.20 13.72 2.99
C SER A 239 21.86 14.63 1.81
N THR A 240 22.77 14.75 0.84
CA THR A 240 22.55 15.49 -0.40
C THR A 240 22.00 14.59 -1.50
N PRO A 241 21.32 15.13 -2.54
CA PRO A 241 20.88 14.35 -3.70
C PRO A 241 22.02 13.55 -4.34
N PHE A 242 23.21 14.16 -4.41
CA PHE A 242 24.40 13.50 -4.93
C PHE A 242 24.84 12.31 -4.05
N SER A 243 24.87 12.49 -2.73
CA SER A 243 25.22 11.39 -1.81
C SER A 243 24.21 10.23 -1.86
N LEU A 244 22.91 10.55 -2.03
CA LEU A 244 21.86 9.55 -2.17
C LEU A 244 22.00 8.80 -3.49
N GLN A 245 22.26 9.51 -4.59
CA GLN A 245 22.52 8.91 -5.88
C GLN A 245 23.72 7.96 -5.82
N GLN A 246 24.84 8.38 -5.24
CA GLN A 246 26.02 7.52 -5.07
C GLN A 246 25.73 6.27 -4.23
N LYS A 247 24.94 6.40 -3.15
CA LYS A 247 24.52 5.25 -2.34
C LYS A 247 23.67 4.27 -3.15
N ILE A 248 22.71 4.75 -3.93
CA ILE A 248 21.84 3.91 -4.77
C ILE A 248 22.66 3.26 -5.90
N GLU A 249 23.47 4.03 -6.63
CA GLU A 249 24.32 3.52 -7.71
C GLU A 249 25.32 2.47 -7.20
N GLY A 250 25.86 2.64 -6.00
CA GLY A 250 26.74 1.64 -5.36
C GLY A 250 26.06 0.31 -5.04
N MET A 251 24.71 0.25 -5.04
CA MET A 251 23.93 -0.98 -4.88
C MET A 251 23.56 -1.64 -6.21
N LEU A 252 23.81 -0.97 -7.32
CA LEU A 252 23.42 -1.39 -8.66
C LEU A 252 24.65 -1.77 -9.49
N GLU A 253 24.46 -2.67 -10.44
CA GLU A 253 25.43 -2.93 -11.49
C GLU A 253 25.13 -2.05 -12.70
N LYS A 254 26.21 -1.49 -13.26
CA LYS A 254 26.13 -0.87 -14.58
C LYS A 254 25.93 -1.97 -15.62
N ARG A 255 24.81 -1.90 -16.36
CA ARG A 255 24.52 -2.78 -17.49
C ARG A 255 25.13 -2.18 -18.75
N GLN A 256 24.34 -2.01 -19.81
CA GLN A 256 24.79 -1.34 -21.03
C GLN A 256 24.55 0.17 -20.97
N GLY A 257 25.51 0.93 -21.51
CA GLY A 257 25.41 2.39 -21.64
C GLY A 257 25.25 3.11 -20.31
N ARG A 258 24.09 3.73 -20.11
CA ARG A 258 23.71 4.52 -18.91
C ARG A 258 22.67 3.81 -18.05
N THR A 259 22.42 2.52 -18.29
CA THR A 259 21.40 1.76 -17.57
C THR A 259 22.02 1.07 -16.36
N PHE A 260 21.38 1.24 -15.21
CA PHE A 260 21.72 0.56 -13.97
C PHE A 260 20.64 -0.46 -13.64
N GLY A 261 21.04 -1.57 -13.04
CA GLY A 261 20.12 -2.58 -12.58
C GLY A 261 20.64 -3.31 -11.36
N PRO A 262 19.77 -4.01 -10.63
CA PRO A 262 20.18 -4.89 -9.56
C PRO A 262 21.15 -5.97 -10.05
N LEU A 263 21.96 -6.48 -9.11
CA LEU A 263 22.90 -7.58 -9.30
C LEU A 263 22.20 -8.79 -9.93
N GLY A 264 22.66 -9.18 -11.12
CA GLY A 264 22.10 -10.31 -11.87
C GLY A 264 20.64 -10.10 -12.30
N THR A 265 19.80 -11.11 -12.06
CA THR A 265 18.38 -11.15 -12.46
C THR A 265 17.40 -10.84 -11.32
N LYS A 266 17.91 -10.49 -10.14
CA LYS A 266 17.08 -10.22 -8.95
C LYS A 266 16.36 -8.88 -9.07
N GLN A 267 15.27 -8.72 -8.34
CA GLN A 267 14.65 -7.41 -8.09
C GLN A 267 15.32 -6.75 -6.88
N LEU A 268 15.44 -5.42 -6.85
CA LEU A 268 15.92 -4.68 -5.68
C LEU A 268 14.75 -3.98 -5.01
N VAL A 269 14.55 -4.25 -3.72
CA VAL A 269 13.63 -3.51 -2.86
C VAL A 269 14.46 -2.64 -1.92
N LEU A 270 14.28 -1.32 -2.06
CA LEU A 270 14.91 -0.32 -1.20
C LEU A 270 13.92 0.10 -0.12
N SER A 271 14.29 -0.09 1.13
CA SER A 271 13.67 0.60 2.27
C SER A 271 14.43 1.90 2.51
N ILE A 272 13.71 3.01 2.59
CA ILE A 272 14.25 4.32 2.92
C ILE A 272 13.66 4.73 4.25
N ASP A 273 14.54 5.04 5.21
CA ASP A 273 14.16 5.43 6.57
C ASP A 273 14.71 6.82 6.88
N ASP A 274 13.91 7.65 7.54
CA ASP A 274 14.28 9.00 7.98
C ASP A 274 14.77 8.97 9.43
N PHE A 275 16.09 9.06 9.60
CA PHE A 275 16.74 9.10 10.91
C PHE A 275 17.01 10.54 11.39
#